data_AF-A0A1B6HNA2-F1
#
_entry.id   AF-A0A1B6HNA2-F1
#
_cell.length_a   1.000
_cell.length_b   1.000
_cell.length_c   1.000
_cell.angle_alpha   90.00
_cell.angle_beta   90.00
_cell.angle_gamma   90.00
#
_symmetry.space_group_name_H-M   'P 1'
#
loop_
_entity.id
_entity.type
_entity.pdbx_description
1 polymer ?
#
loop_
_entity_poly.entity_id
_entity_poly.type
_entity_poly.pdbx_seq_one_letter_code
_entity_poly.pdbx_strand_id
1 'polypeptide(L)'
;MTTYFIFPVVLLLAYPCQGFDKNYKYKTDIADDCIHSISTLANSYQAEHSSLLDSYTGPDAKKCKSQLSKQHLDSSLTNSLNAKVNAAEKEVKKMDNRAYQEKQKCGGDKACVKAVNSKYTGVFEKIEADYGKDISVMKNNSLQDIKIFMESCMDS
;
A
#
# COMPACT_ATOMS: atom_id res chain seq x y z
N MET A 1 -62.50 17.00 5.06
CA MET A 1 -61.79 16.43 6.22
C MET A 1 -60.37 16.13 5.80
N THR A 2 -59.44 16.89 6.34
CA THR A 2 -57.98 16.75 6.23
C THR A 2 -57.50 15.76 7.28
N THR A 3 -56.62 14.84 6.90
CA THR A 3 -55.73 14.16 7.86
C THR A 3 -54.39 13.89 7.19
N TYR A 4 -53.37 14.51 7.76
CA TYR A 4 -51.94 14.41 7.45
C TYR A 4 -51.36 13.12 8.04
N PHE A 5 -50.40 12.50 7.35
CA PHE A 5 -49.41 11.62 7.97
C PHE A 5 -48.02 11.80 7.30
N ILE A 6 -47.26 12.74 7.88
CA ILE A 6 -45.88 12.65 8.38
C ILE A 6 -44.91 11.64 7.71
N PHE A 7 -43.87 12.21 7.10
CA PHE A 7 -42.52 11.70 6.73
C PHE A 7 -41.88 10.76 7.79
N PRO A 8 -40.96 9.83 7.44
CA PRO A 8 -39.66 10.15 6.85
C PRO A 8 -39.20 9.10 5.81
N VAL A 9 -38.18 9.29 4.99
CA VAL A 9 -36.77 9.08 5.33
C VAL A 9 -35.94 9.81 4.28
N VAL A 10 -35.14 10.75 4.75
CA VAL A 10 -34.02 11.33 4.02
C VAL A 10 -33.16 10.18 3.53
N LEU A 11 -33.12 9.99 2.20
CA LEU A 11 -32.15 9.12 1.54
C LEU A 11 -30.78 9.77 1.72
N LEU A 12 -30.18 9.57 2.89
CA LEU A 12 -28.79 9.88 3.16
C LEU A 12 -27.97 9.08 2.15
N LEU A 13 -27.36 9.79 1.21
CA LEU A 13 -26.22 9.35 0.43
C LEU A 13 -25.14 8.88 1.41
N ALA A 14 -25.21 7.61 1.82
CA ALA A 14 -24.12 6.94 2.46
C ALA A 14 -23.07 6.67 1.38
N TYR A 15 -22.24 7.67 1.12
CA TYR A 15 -20.86 7.39 0.74
C TYR A 15 -20.29 6.48 1.83
N PRO A 16 -19.87 5.23 1.52
CA PRO A 16 -18.89 4.63 2.40
C PRO A 16 -17.62 5.45 2.20
N CYS A 17 -17.39 6.40 3.11
CA CYS A 17 -16.04 6.73 3.53
C CYS A 17 -15.33 5.39 3.72
N GLN A 18 -14.41 5.08 2.81
CA GLN A 18 -13.54 3.93 2.88
C GLN A 18 -12.58 4.16 4.05
N GLY A 19 -13.10 4.03 5.26
CA GLY A 19 -12.33 3.99 6.47
C GLY A 19 -11.61 2.65 6.51
N PHE A 20 -10.29 2.73 6.64
CA PHE A 20 -9.44 1.64 7.10
C PHE A 20 -10.17 0.74 8.11
N ASP A 21 -10.37 -0.53 7.78
CA ASP A 21 -10.72 -1.53 8.77
C ASP A 21 -9.44 -2.04 9.42
N LYS A 22 -8.95 -1.30 10.43
CA LYS A 22 -7.82 -1.68 11.29
C LYS A 22 -8.11 -2.92 12.15
N ASN A 23 -9.32 -3.50 12.06
CA ASN A 23 -9.72 -4.70 12.81
C ASN A 23 -9.79 -5.97 11.95
N TYR A 24 -9.38 -5.91 10.68
CA TYR A 24 -9.33 -7.11 9.85
C TYR A 24 -8.19 -8.03 10.32
N LYS A 25 -8.54 -9.08 11.06
CA LYS A 25 -7.64 -10.20 11.31
C LYS A 25 -7.62 -11.08 10.06
N TYR A 26 -6.47 -11.14 9.39
CA TYR A 26 -6.24 -12.09 8.32
C TYR A 26 -6.52 -13.51 8.82
N LYS A 27 -7.20 -14.29 7.98
CA LYS A 27 -7.61 -15.65 8.29
C LYS A 27 -6.54 -16.67 7.93
N THR A 28 -5.55 -16.25 7.15
CA THR A 28 -4.39 -17.04 6.76
C THR A 28 -3.11 -16.26 7.02
N ASP A 29 -2.11 -16.94 7.60
CA ASP A 29 -0.80 -16.33 7.93
C ASP A 29 -0.12 -15.77 6.67
N ILE A 30 -0.27 -16.45 5.53
CA ILE A 30 0.29 -16.01 4.25
C ILE A 30 -0.30 -14.71 3.71
N ALA A 31 -1.55 -14.39 4.06
CA ALA A 31 -2.15 -13.11 3.70
C ALA A 31 -1.57 -11.97 4.55
N ASP A 32 -1.29 -12.24 5.83
CA ASP A 32 -0.64 -11.29 6.74
C ASP A 32 0.82 -11.05 6.32
N ASP A 33 1.57 -12.11 6.04
CA ASP A 33 2.96 -12.04 5.54
C ASP A 33 3.04 -11.24 4.23
N CYS A 34 2.12 -11.50 3.30
CA CYS A 34 2.03 -10.78 2.02
C CYS A 34 1.87 -9.26 2.22
N ILE A 35 0.93 -8.82 3.06
CA ILE A 35 0.72 -7.38 3.27
C ILE A 35 1.86 -6.76 4.09
N HIS A 36 2.44 -7.52 5.02
CA HIS A 36 3.58 -7.08 5.81
C HIS A 36 4.80 -6.83 4.91
N SER A 37 5.07 -7.72 3.96
CA SER A 37 6.15 -7.56 2.97
C SER A 37 5.95 -6.29 2.11
N ILE A 38 4.77 -6.13 1.51
CA ILE A 38 4.43 -4.97 0.66
C ILE A 38 4.52 -3.66 1.45
N SER A 39 3.97 -3.61 2.66
CA SER A 39 3.99 -2.40 3.49
C SER A 39 5.40 -2.05 3.98
N THR A 40 6.20 -3.05 4.38
CA THR A 40 7.61 -2.85 4.74
C THR A 40 8.40 -2.27 3.57
N LEU A 41 8.20 -2.79 2.36
CA LEU A 41 8.85 -2.27 1.16
C LEU A 41 8.47 -0.81 0.88
N ALA A 42 7.19 -0.43 1.02
CA ALA A 42 6.77 0.96 0.86
C ALA A 42 7.38 1.87 1.94
N ASN A 43 7.34 1.45 3.20
CA ASN A 43 7.81 2.23 4.34
C ASN A 43 9.33 2.45 4.35
N SER A 44 10.10 1.58 3.69
CA SER A 44 11.55 1.76 3.54
C SER A 44 11.96 3.00 2.72
N TYR A 45 11.05 3.59 1.92
CA TYR A 45 11.35 4.78 1.11
C TYR A 45 11.90 5.94 1.94
N GLN A 46 11.31 6.23 3.10
CA GLN A 46 11.76 7.37 3.91
C GLN A 46 13.21 7.20 4.40
N ALA A 47 13.59 5.97 4.75
CA ALA A 47 14.96 5.67 5.18
C ALA A 47 15.95 5.75 4.01
N GLU A 48 15.60 5.21 2.84
CA GLU A 48 16.41 5.30 1.62
C GLU A 48 16.58 6.74 1.15
N HIS A 49 15.50 7.53 1.20
CA HIS A 49 15.49 8.94 0.89
C HIS A 49 16.44 9.73 1.81
N SER A 50 16.29 9.57 3.13
CA SER A 50 17.17 10.22 4.10
C SER A 50 18.62 9.80 3.89
N SER A 51 18.89 8.51 3.70
CA SER A 51 20.24 8.01 3.46
C SER A 51 20.86 8.58 2.19
N LEU A 52 20.10 8.73 1.11
CA LEU A 52 20.57 9.37 -0.12
C LEU A 52 20.92 10.83 0.14
N LEU A 53 20.03 11.60 0.78
CA LEU A 53 20.29 13.00 1.08
C LEU A 53 21.51 13.17 2.00
N ASP A 54 21.66 12.33 3.02
CA ASP A 54 22.76 12.41 3.97
C ASP A 54 24.13 12.14 3.32
N SER A 55 24.18 11.44 2.18
CA SER A 55 25.40 11.28 1.39
C SER A 55 25.92 12.60 0.80
N TYR A 56 25.04 13.59 0.59
CA TYR A 56 25.41 14.92 0.13
C TYR A 56 25.73 15.85 1.31
N THR A 57 26.95 16.37 1.35
CA THR A 57 27.47 17.20 2.46
C THR A 57 28.03 18.53 1.97
N GLY A 58 28.22 19.48 2.91
CA GLY A 58 28.74 20.82 2.61
C GLY A 58 27.67 21.92 2.54
N PRO A 59 28.09 23.19 2.39
CA PRO A 59 27.18 24.35 2.36
C PRO A 59 26.21 24.31 1.18
N ASP A 60 26.67 23.94 -0.01
CA ASP A 60 25.84 23.89 -1.22
C ASP A 60 24.81 22.78 -1.12
N ALA A 61 25.20 21.59 -0.63
CA ALA A 61 24.27 20.50 -0.34
C ALA A 61 23.14 20.92 0.61
N LYS A 62 23.43 21.71 1.66
CA LYS A 62 22.40 22.23 2.57
C LYS A 62 21.41 23.14 1.85
N LYS A 63 21.90 24.02 0.97
CA LYS A 63 21.08 24.92 0.15
C LYS A 63 20.19 24.11 -0.81
N CYS A 64 20.76 23.12 -1.49
CA CYS A 64 20.04 22.23 -2.41
C CYS A 64 18.95 21.43 -1.70
N LYS A 65 19.25 20.80 -0.55
CA LYS A 65 18.23 20.12 0.29
C LYS A 65 17.07 21.04 0.68
N SER A 66 17.38 22.29 1.02
CA SER A 66 16.34 23.29 1.34
C SER A 66 15.53 23.73 0.12
N GLN A 67 16.05 23.61 -1.10
CA GLN A 67 15.29 23.87 -2.33
C GLN A 67 14.44 22.66 -2.70
N LEU A 68 14.98 21.45 -2.58
CA LEU A 68 14.27 20.19 -2.81
C LEU A 68 13.02 20.08 -1.93
N SER A 69 13.14 20.40 -0.64
CA SER A 69 12.02 20.34 0.30
C SER A 69 10.85 21.27 -0.06
N LYS A 70 11.11 22.35 -0.79
CA LYS A 70 10.07 23.28 -1.30
C LYS A 70 9.31 22.73 -2.50
N GLN A 71 9.85 21.73 -3.19
CA GLN A 71 9.21 21.11 -4.36
C GLN A 71 8.17 20.05 -3.96
N HIS A 72 8.05 19.71 -2.67
CA HIS A 72 7.04 18.78 -2.13
C HIS A 72 7.00 17.39 -2.79
N LEU A 73 8.09 16.95 -3.43
CA LEU A 73 8.18 15.67 -4.14
C LEU A 73 7.89 14.47 -3.20
N ASP A 74 8.37 14.54 -1.96
CA ASP A 74 8.24 13.46 -0.97
C ASP A 74 6.80 13.19 -0.50
N SER A 75 6.00 14.24 -0.34
CA SER A 75 4.62 14.10 0.12
C SER A 75 3.76 13.40 -0.93
N SER A 76 3.96 13.76 -2.20
CA SER A 76 3.25 13.15 -3.33
C SER A 76 3.58 11.66 -3.48
N LEU A 77 4.87 11.31 -3.37
CA LEU A 77 5.27 9.92 -3.47
C LEU A 77 4.78 9.09 -2.28
N THR A 78 4.94 9.59 -1.05
CA THR A 78 4.48 8.89 0.16
C THR A 78 2.99 8.57 0.10
N ASN A 79 2.18 9.53 -0.36
CA ASN A 79 0.75 9.31 -0.59
C ASN A 79 0.49 8.24 -1.66
N SER A 80 1.28 8.23 -2.73
CA SER A 80 1.16 7.26 -3.82
C SER A 80 1.57 5.85 -3.37
N LEU A 81 2.62 5.72 -2.57
CA LEU A 81 3.06 4.47 -1.96
C LEU A 81 1.99 3.93 -0.99
N ASN A 82 1.44 4.79 -0.13
CA ASN A 82 0.33 4.43 0.74
C ASN A 82 -0.91 3.98 -0.04
N ALA A 83 -1.23 4.65 -1.16
CA ALA A 83 -2.32 4.24 -2.03
C ALA A 83 -2.09 2.86 -2.64
N LYS A 84 -0.84 2.51 -3.02
CA LYS A 84 -0.47 1.17 -3.50
C LYS A 84 -0.61 0.12 -2.41
N VAL A 85 -0.15 0.39 -1.19
CA VAL A 85 -0.32 -0.51 -0.04
C VAL A 85 -1.81 -0.73 0.25
N ASN A 86 -2.63 0.32 0.23
CA ASN A 86 -4.08 0.21 0.45
C ASN A 86 -4.78 -0.60 -0.66
N ALA A 87 -4.34 -0.47 -1.90
CA ALA A 87 -4.85 -1.26 -3.01
C ALA A 87 -4.49 -2.75 -2.85
N ALA A 88 -3.23 -3.05 -2.50
CA ALA A 88 -2.77 -4.39 -2.18
C ALA A 88 -3.58 -4.98 -1.01
N GLU A 89 -3.76 -4.23 0.07
CA GLU A 89 -4.53 -4.67 1.24
C GLU A 89 -5.95 -5.09 0.87
N LYS A 90 -6.65 -4.29 0.05
CA LYS A 90 -8.00 -4.63 -0.43
C LYS A 90 -8.00 -5.94 -1.23
N GLU A 91 -6.99 -6.16 -2.05
CA GLU A 91 -6.86 -7.36 -2.88
C GLU A 91 -6.53 -8.60 -2.05
N VAL A 92 -5.57 -8.48 -1.14
CA VAL A 92 -5.19 -9.53 -0.18
C VAL A 92 -6.40 -9.92 0.68
N LYS A 93 -7.12 -8.97 1.28
CA LYS A 93 -8.35 -9.24 2.06
C LYS A 93 -9.41 -9.96 1.24
N LYS A 94 -9.55 -9.62 -0.03
CA LYS A 94 -10.49 -10.29 -0.95
C LYS A 94 -10.06 -11.75 -1.19
N MET A 95 -8.78 -11.99 -1.42
CA MET A 95 -8.27 -13.35 -1.65
C MET A 95 -8.25 -14.20 -0.38
N ASP A 96 -7.92 -13.62 0.77
CA ASP A 96 -7.96 -14.29 2.08
C ASP A 96 -9.36 -14.78 2.43
N ASN A 97 -10.38 -13.93 2.21
CA ASN A 97 -11.77 -14.35 2.38
C ASN A 97 -12.18 -15.48 1.43
N ARG A 98 -11.69 -15.49 0.18
CA ARG A 98 -11.96 -16.57 -0.78
C ARG A 98 -11.24 -17.86 -0.38
N ALA A 99 -9.98 -17.77 0.05
CA ALA A 99 -9.19 -18.89 0.55
C ALA A 99 -9.91 -19.56 1.74
N TYR A 100 -10.38 -18.75 2.68
CA TYR A 100 -11.15 -19.21 3.82
C TYR A 100 -12.44 -19.94 3.39
N GLN A 101 -13.23 -19.34 2.49
CA GLN A 101 -14.47 -19.96 2.01
C GLN A 101 -14.23 -21.27 1.25
N GLU A 102 -13.19 -21.35 0.41
CA GLU A 102 -12.84 -22.59 -0.29
C GLU A 102 -12.35 -23.65 0.67
N LYS A 103 -11.54 -23.29 1.67
CA LYS A 103 -11.08 -24.21 2.72
C LYS A 103 -12.24 -24.78 3.54
N GLN A 104 -13.24 -23.96 3.85
CA GLN A 104 -14.45 -24.43 4.56
C GLN A 104 -15.24 -25.47 3.75
N LYS A 105 -15.27 -25.33 2.41
CA LYS A 105 -15.93 -26.32 1.52
C LYS A 105 -15.22 -27.67 1.50
N CYS A 106 -13.93 -27.72 1.83
CA CYS A 106 -13.19 -28.98 1.93
C CYS A 106 -13.57 -29.83 3.15
N GLY A 107 -14.21 -29.24 4.17
CA GLY A 107 -14.49 -29.95 5.43
C GLY A 107 -13.21 -30.55 6.03
N GLY A 108 -13.21 -31.89 6.21
CA GLY A 108 -12.07 -32.65 6.76
C GLY A 108 -11.12 -33.24 5.71
N ASP A 109 -11.35 -33.04 4.41
CA ASP A 109 -10.51 -33.62 3.36
C ASP A 109 -9.14 -32.92 3.30
N LYS A 110 -8.10 -33.64 3.75
CA LYS A 110 -6.72 -33.14 3.78
C LYS A 110 -6.15 -32.85 2.40
N ALA A 111 -6.52 -33.60 1.36
CA ALA A 111 -6.03 -33.37 0.01
C ALA A 111 -6.62 -32.08 -0.57
N CYS A 112 -7.93 -31.88 -0.37
CA CYS A 112 -8.62 -30.64 -0.74
C CYS A 112 -8.02 -29.42 0.00
N VAL A 113 -7.85 -29.51 1.33
CA VAL A 113 -7.26 -28.40 2.12
C VAL A 113 -5.84 -28.06 1.63
N LYS A 114 -5.02 -29.07 1.32
CA LYS A 114 -3.66 -28.86 0.79
C LYS A 114 -3.69 -28.18 -0.59
N ALA A 115 -4.59 -28.59 -1.47
CA ALA A 115 -4.74 -27.99 -2.79
C ALA A 115 -5.19 -26.52 -2.71
N VAL A 116 -6.16 -26.22 -1.84
CA VAL A 116 -6.60 -24.83 -1.58
C VAL A 116 -5.43 -23.99 -1.05
N ASN A 117 -4.71 -24.46 -0.03
CA ASN A 117 -3.56 -23.73 0.51
C ASN A 117 -2.52 -23.44 -0.58
N SER A 118 -2.13 -24.45 -1.38
CA SER A 118 -1.14 -24.26 -2.45
C SER A 118 -1.61 -23.28 -3.53
N LYS A 119 -2.89 -23.34 -3.92
CA LYS A 119 -3.48 -22.40 -4.87
C LYS A 119 -3.38 -20.96 -4.35
N TYR A 120 -3.76 -20.73 -3.10
CA TYR A 120 -3.77 -19.37 -2.55
C TYR A 120 -2.38 -18.86 -2.17
N THR A 121 -1.44 -19.74 -1.81
CA THR A 121 -0.01 -19.39 -1.75
C THR A 121 0.46 -18.77 -3.05
N GLY A 122 0.25 -19.43 -4.20
CA GLY A 122 0.63 -18.88 -5.49
C GLY A 122 -0.11 -17.59 -5.86
N VAL A 123 -1.32 -17.37 -5.34
CA VAL A 123 -2.05 -16.11 -5.53
C VAL A 123 -1.41 -14.98 -4.72
N PHE A 124 -1.08 -15.20 -3.46
CA PHE A 124 -0.46 -14.18 -2.61
C PHE A 124 0.97 -13.85 -3.06
N GLU A 125 1.76 -14.85 -3.43
CA GLU A 125 3.10 -14.63 -4.02
C GLU A 125 3.03 -13.76 -5.27
N LYS A 126 2.01 -13.95 -6.11
CA LYS A 126 1.81 -13.12 -7.30
C LYS A 126 1.42 -11.69 -6.94
N ILE A 127 0.51 -11.50 -5.99
CA ILE A 127 0.12 -10.16 -5.50
C ILE A 127 1.36 -9.45 -4.94
N GLU A 128 2.15 -10.12 -4.10
CA GLU A 128 3.38 -9.58 -3.55
C GLU A 128 4.37 -9.17 -4.65
N ALA A 129 4.58 -10.01 -5.65
CA ALA A 129 5.48 -9.71 -6.77
C ALA A 129 4.99 -8.50 -7.60
N ASP A 130 3.71 -8.45 -7.93
CA ASP A 130 3.13 -7.39 -8.77
C ASP A 130 3.20 -6.02 -8.05
N TYR A 131 2.72 -5.94 -6.80
CA TYR A 131 2.80 -4.69 -6.02
C TYR A 131 4.23 -4.35 -5.60
N GLY A 132 5.05 -5.35 -5.29
CA GLY A 132 6.45 -5.17 -4.92
C GLY A 132 7.27 -4.55 -6.06
N LYS A 133 7.03 -5.01 -7.29
CA LYS A 133 7.63 -4.42 -8.49
C LYS A 133 7.19 -2.97 -8.70
N ASP A 134 5.89 -2.69 -8.62
CA ASP A 134 5.36 -1.33 -8.79
C ASP A 134 5.94 -0.34 -7.77
N ILE A 135 5.94 -0.74 -6.49
CA ILE A 135 6.53 0.07 -5.40
C ILE A 135 8.02 0.30 -5.65
N SER A 136 8.76 -0.74 -6.03
CA SER A 136 10.20 -0.62 -6.31
C SER A 136 10.48 0.35 -7.45
N VAL A 137 9.71 0.30 -8.54
CA VAL A 137 9.86 1.23 -9.67
C VAL A 137 9.56 2.67 -9.24
N MET A 138 8.47 2.88 -8.49
CA MET A 138 8.10 4.21 -8.00
C MET A 138 9.18 4.82 -7.09
N LYS A 139 9.71 4.01 -6.16
CA LYS A 139 10.80 4.43 -5.26
C LYS A 139 12.06 4.76 -6.05
N ASN A 140 12.50 3.87 -6.93
CA ASN A 140 13.73 4.04 -7.69
C ASN A 140 13.69 5.28 -8.58
N ASN A 141 12.56 5.52 -9.26
CA ASN A 141 12.39 6.73 -10.08
C ASN A 141 12.49 8.00 -9.23
N SER A 142 11.81 8.04 -8.08
CA SER A 142 11.86 9.21 -7.20
C SER A 142 13.26 9.45 -6.62
N LEU A 143 13.94 8.39 -6.17
CA LEU A 143 15.33 8.50 -5.68
C LEU A 143 16.29 8.94 -6.80
N GLN A 144 16.06 8.50 -8.04
CA GLN A 144 16.83 8.94 -9.19
C GLN A 144 16.58 10.43 -9.51
N ASP A 145 15.33 10.90 -9.48
CA ASP A 145 15.00 12.31 -9.68
C ASP A 145 15.66 13.20 -8.62
N ILE A 146 15.65 12.75 -7.36
CA ILE A 146 16.31 13.45 -6.25
C ILE A 146 17.82 13.48 -6.43
N LYS A 147 18.42 12.37 -6.85
CA LYS A 147 19.85 12.29 -7.17
C LYS A 147 20.22 13.29 -8.26
N ILE A 148 19.50 13.29 -9.38
CA ILE A 148 19.72 14.20 -10.51
C ILE A 148 19.59 15.66 -10.06
N PHE A 149 18.58 15.98 -9.25
CA PHE A 149 18.40 17.31 -8.70
C PHE A 149 19.60 17.72 -7.83
N MET A 150 20.02 16.87 -6.89
CA MET A 150 21.11 17.16 -5.98
C MET A 150 22.43 17.37 -6.72
N GLU A 151 22.75 16.51 -7.68
CA GLU A 151 23.95 16.64 -8.52
C GLU A 151 23.92 17.94 -9.34
N SER A 152 22.82 18.22 -10.03
CA SER A 152 22.69 19.44 -10.85
C SER A 152 22.75 20.73 -10.03
N CYS A 153 22.16 20.72 -8.83
CA CYS A 153 22.13 21.88 -7.95
C CYS A 153 23.50 22.16 -7.30
N MET A 154 24.29 21.12 -7.01
CA MET A 154 25.61 21.26 -6.41
C MET A 154 26.70 21.64 -7.42
N ASP A 155 26.50 21.34 -8.71
CA ASP A 155 27.41 21.72 -9.80
C ASP A 155 27.19 23.16 -10.32
N SER A 156 26.16 23.86 -9.82
CA SER A 156 25.75 25.22 -10.23
C SER A 156 26.25 26.33 -9.29
#